data_AF-A0A7X9FL66-F1
#
_entry.id   AF-A0A7X9FL66-F1
#
_cell.length_a   1.000
_cell.length_b   1.000
_cell.length_c   1.000
_cell.angle_alpha   90.00
_cell.angle_beta   90.00
_cell.angle_gamma   90.00
#
_symmetry.space_group_name_H-M   'P 1'
#
loop_
_entity.id
_entity.type
_entity.pdbx_description
1 polymer ?
#
loop_
_entity_poly.entity_id
_entity_poly.type
_entity_poly.pdbx_seq_one_letter_code
_entity_poly.pdbx_strand_id
1 'polypeptide(L)' 'MTRFVLLGVLMSFFVIGCGGKTYYKSSDKSENETSRDHMECEYEAEKATAGVVDNDARLERIDSMVDKCMRLKGYQPD' A
#
# COMPACT_ATOMS: atom_id res chain seq x y z
N MET A 1 -32.07 -33.13 -13.55
CA MET A 1 -30.66 -32.71 -13.57
C MET A 1 -30.53 -31.52 -14.51
N THR A 2 -30.84 -30.32 -14.04
CA THR A 2 -30.80 -29.10 -14.85
C THR A 2 -30.53 -27.91 -13.93
N ARG A 3 -29.30 -27.40 -14.04
CA ARG A 3 -28.98 -25.96 -14.01
C ARG A 3 -29.02 -25.24 -12.66
N PHE A 4 -28.27 -25.73 -11.67
CA PHE A 4 -27.74 -24.89 -10.57
C PHE A 4 -26.43 -24.20 -10.97
N VAL A 5 -26.42 -23.47 -12.09
CA VAL A 5 -25.21 -22.78 -12.58
C VAL A 5 -25.59 -21.35 -12.95
N LEU A 6 -25.95 -20.53 -11.97
CA LEU A 6 -26.26 -19.10 -12.17
C LEU A 6 -26.14 -18.30 -10.86
N LEU A 7 -25.10 -18.58 -10.05
CA LEU A 7 -24.90 -17.92 -8.75
C LEU A 7 -23.40 -17.72 -8.45
N GLY A 8 -22.63 -17.28 -9.45
CA GLY A 8 -21.16 -17.22 -9.33
C GLY A 8 -20.46 -16.15 -10.15
N VAL A 9 -21.09 -14.99 -10.43
CA VAL A 9 -20.44 -13.90 -11.18
C VAL A 9 -20.81 -12.50 -10.63
N LEU A 10 -20.75 -12.32 -9.31
CA LEU A 10 -20.91 -11.00 -8.68
C LEU A 10 -19.88 -10.77 -7.57
N MET A 11 -18.61 -11.13 -7.81
CA MET A 11 -17.53 -10.93 -6.84
C MET A 11 -16.23 -10.41 -7.47
N SER A 12 -16.33 -9.52 -8.46
CA SER A 12 -15.16 -9.05 -9.21
C SER A 12 -15.20 -7.55 -9.52
N PHE A 13 -15.46 -6.71 -8.51
CA PHE A 13 -15.30 -5.24 -8.61
C PHE A 13 -14.66 -4.58 -7.38
N PHE A 14 -13.84 -5.31 -6.60
CA PHE A 14 -12.99 -4.73 -5.54
C PHE A 14 -11.54 -4.51 -5.99
N VAL A 15 -11.34 -4.10 -7.25
CA VAL A 15 -10.02 -3.69 -7.77
C VAL A 15 -10.15 -2.32 -8.43
N ILE A 16 -10.73 -1.37 -7.71
CA ILE A 16 -10.44 0.04 -7.92
C ILE A 16 -9.34 0.34 -6.93
N GLY A 17 -8.10 0.15 -7.37
CA GLY A 17 -6.93 0.62 -6.66
C GLY A 17 -7.09 2.11 -6.44
N CYS A 18 -7.37 2.49 -5.18
CA CYS A 18 -7.21 3.86 -4.74
C CYS A 18 -5.73 4.22 -4.93
N GLY A 19 -5.41 4.86 -6.06
CA GLY A 19 -4.21 5.68 -6.22
C GLY A 19 -4.30 6.97 -5.39
N GLY A 20 -4.72 6.84 -4.14
CA GLY A 20 -4.75 7.91 -3.15
C GLY A 20 -3.51 7.76 -2.28
N LYS A 21 -2.81 8.85 -2.01
CA LYS A 21 -1.73 8.86 -1.02
C LYS A 21 -2.27 8.26 0.28
N THR A 22 -1.69 7.14 0.71
CA THR A 22 -2.06 6.51 1.98
C THR A 22 -1.59 7.43 3.10
N TYR A 23 -2.51 8.03 3.82
CA TYR A 23 -2.20 8.82 5.01
C TYR A 23 -2.01 7.86 6.18
N TYR A 24 -1.00 8.11 7.01
CA TYR A 24 -0.69 7.28 8.16
C TYR A 24 -0.89 8.08 9.43
N LYS A 25 -1.49 7.47 10.45
CA LYS A 25 -1.62 8.04 11.80
C LYS A 25 -1.20 7.04 12.87
N SER A 26 -0.79 7.56 14.01
CA SER A 26 -0.51 6.83 15.25
C SER A 26 -0.99 7.67 16.42
N SER A 27 -1.54 7.03 17.46
CA SER A 27 -2.00 7.71 18.68
C SER A 27 -0.85 8.29 19.50
N ASP A 28 0.36 7.75 19.33
CA ASP A 28 1.48 7.95 20.23
C ASP A 28 2.58 8.84 19.61
N LYS A 29 2.45 9.19 18.32
CA LYS A 29 3.47 9.91 17.56
C LYS A 29 2.93 11.20 16.97
N SER A 30 3.80 12.20 16.90
CA SER A 30 3.45 13.50 16.30
C SER A 30 3.39 13.43 14.77
N GLU A 31 2.75 14.41 14.14
CA GLU A 31 2.74 14.53 12.67
C GLU A 31 4.16 14.68 12.10
N ASN A 32 5.06 15.38 12.81
CA ASN A 32 6.44 15.54 12.37
C ASN A 32 7.21 14.20 12.39
N GLU A 33 7.03 13.39 13.45
CA GLU A 33 7.60 12.04 13.50
C GLU A 33 7.03 11.14 12.41
N THR A 34 5.72 11.25 12.16
CA THR A 34 5.03 10.51 11.09
C THR A 34 5.62 10.85 9.72
N SER A 35 5.82 12.14 9.43
CA SER A 35 6.43 12.62 8.19
C SER A 35 7.87 12.11 8.03
N ARG A 36 8.68 12.21 9.10
CA ARG A 36 10.05 11.72 9.10
C ARG A 36 10.13 10.22 8.85
N ASP A 37 9.33 9.45 9.57
CA ASP A 37 9.30 7.99 9.47
C ASP A 37 8.79 7.55 8.07
N HIS A 38 7.83 8.27 7.48
CA HIS A 38 7.38 8.03 6.11
C HIS A 38 8.49 8.26 5.09
N MET A 39 9.21 9.39 5.17
CA MET A 39 10.34 9.68 4.27
C MET A 39 11.45 8.64 4.37
N GLU A 40 11.73 8.13 5.58
CA GLU A 40 12.70 7.05 5.79
C GLU A 40 12.24 5.75 5.11
N CYS A 41 10.96 5.38 5.29
CA CYS A 41 10.38 4.19 4.65
C CYS A 41 10.39 4.31 3.12
N GLU A 42 10.07 5.49 2.57
CA GLU A 42 10.08 5.77 1.14
C GLU A 42 11.50 5.67 0.56
N TYR A 43 12.48 6.27 1.22
CA TYR A 43 13.88 6.21 0.81
C TYR A 43 14.41 4.77 0.73
N GLU A 44 14.15 3.95 1.77
CA GLU A 44 14.59 2.55 1.76
C GLU A 44 13.82 1.71 0.72
N ALA A 45 12.55 2.01 0.47
CA ALA A 45 11.76 1.37 -0.57
C ALA A 45 12.25 1.72 -1.98
N GLU A 46 12.56 2.99 -2.26
CA GLU A 46 13.15 3.43 -3.53
C GLU A 46 14.50 2.76 -3.78
N LYS A 47 15.36 2.73 -2.75
CA LYS A 47 16.66 2.08 -2.83
C LYS A 47 16.54 0.58 -3.12
N ALA A 48 15.61 -0.11 -2.46
CA ALA A 48 15.38 -1.54 -2.68
C ALA A 48 14.80 -1.85 -4.07
N THR A 49 14.09 -0.89 -4.68
CA THR A 49 13.41 -1.06 -5.97
C THR A 49 14.14 -0.40 -7.14
N ALA A 50 15.32 0.19 -6.93
CA ALA A 50 16.12 0.87 -7.95
C ALA A 50 16.46 -0.03 -9.17
N GLY A 51 16.48 -1.36 -9.00
CA GLY A 51 16.72 -2.31 -10.08
C GLY A 51 15.48 -2.67 -10.93
N VAL A 52 14.30 -2.16 -10.58
CA VAL A 52 13.06 -2.42 -11.33
C VAL A 52 12.96 -1.45 -12.50
N VAL A 53 13.06 -2.00 -13.72
CA VAL A 53 13.05 -1.22 -14.98
C VAL A 53 11.67 -0.68 -15.32
N ASP A 54 10.62 -1.46 -15.01
CA ASP A 54 9.24 -1.07 -15.23
C ASP A 54 8.80 -0.07 -14.15
N ASN A 55 8.47 1.16 -14.54
CA ASN A 55 8.16 2.23 -13.60
C ASN A 55 6.88 1.95 -12.79
N ASP A 56 5.85 1.39 -13.43
CA ASP A 56 4.57 1.14 -12.76
C ASP A 56 4.72 0.04 -11.71
N ALA A 57 5.37 -1.07 -12.06
CA ALA A 57 5.71 -2.14 -11.12
C ALA A 57 6.70 -1.66 -10.05
N ARG A 58 7.56 -0.68 -10.34
CA ARG A 58 8.44 -0.06 -9.34
C ARG A 58 7.63 0.70 -8.30
N LEU A 59 6.71 1.57 -8.75
CA LEU A 59 5.86 2.37 -7.88
C LEU A 59 4.96 1.49 -7.00
N GLU A 60 4.31 0.47 -7.56
CA GLU A 60 3.50 -0.48 -6.78
C GLU A 60 4.31 -1.20 -5.68
N ARG A 61 5.57 -1.54 -5.98
CA ARG A 61 6.47 -2.16 -4.99
C ARG A 61 6.89 -1.16 -3.93
N ILE A 62 7.22 0.07 -4.30
CA ILE A 62 7.55 1.14 -3.36
C ILE A 62 6.38 1.33 -2.39
N ASP A 63 5.17 1.52 -2.91
CA ASP A 63 3.96 1.72 -2.10
C ASP A 63 3.72 0.54 -1.13
N SER A 64 3.86 -0.70 -1.62
CA SER A 64 3.72 -1.89 -0.75
C SER A 64 4.79 -1.95 0.34
N MET A 65 6.02 -1.53 0.05
CA MET A 65 7.11 -1.53 1.02
C MET A 65 6.95 -0.41 2.06
N VAL A 66 6.53 0.78 1.64
CA VAL A 66 6.21 1.90 2.53
C VAL A 66 5.08 1.51 3.48
N ASP A 67 3.99 0.91 2.99
CA ASP A 67 2.88 0.45 3.83
C ASP A 67 3.32 -0.56 4.88
N LYS A 68 4.10 -1.57 4.49
CA LYS A 68 4.66 -2.54 5.45
C LYS A 68 5.57 -1.88 6.47
N CYS A 69 6.45 -0.97 6.03
CA CYS A 69 7.38 -0.25 6.90
C CYS A 69 6.63 0.61 7.94
N MET A 70 5.64 1.37 7.51
CA MET A 70 4.82 2.22 8.37
C MET A 70 4.02 1.38 9.39
N ARG A 71 3.42 0.27 8.95
CA ARG A 71 2.71 -0.65 9.87
C ARG A 71 3.64 -1.27 10.90
N LEU A 72 4.85 -1.69 10.52
CA LEU A 72 5.85 -2.22 11.45
C LEU A 72 6.32 -1.17 12.47
N LYS A 73 6.33 0.11 12.09
CA LYS A 73 6.60 1.25 12.99
C LYS A 73 5.41 1.64 13.87
N GLY A 74 4.28 0.92 13.79
CA GLY A 74 3.10 1.13 14.62
C GLY A 74 2.10 2.16 14.07
N TYR A 75 2.21 2.55 12.80
CA TYR A 75 1.23 3.41 12.15
C TYR A 75 0.09 2.60 11.54
N GLN A 76 -1.10 3.19 11.49
CA GLN A 76 -2.24 2.66 10.76
C GLN A 76 -2.59 3.58 9.59
N PRO A 77 -3.04 3.01 8.45
CA PRO A 77 -3.61 3.80 7.39
C PRO A 77 -4.90 4.47 7.89
N ASP A 78 -5.06 5.74 7.55
CA ASP A 78 -6.12 6.63 7.99
C ASP A 78 -7.34 6.61 7.04
#